data_AF-A0A924BN63-F1
#
_entry.id   AF-A0A924BN63-F1
#
_cell.length_a   1.000
_cell.length_b   1.000
_cell.length_c   1.000
_cell.angle_alpha   90.00
_cell.angle_beta   90.00
_cell.angle_gamma   90.00
#
_symmetry.space_group_name_H-M   'P 1'
#
loop_
_entity.id
_entity.type
_entity.pdbx_description
1 polymer ?
#
loop_
_entity_poly.entity_id
_entity_poly.type
_entity_poly.pdbx_seq_one_letter_code
_entity_poly.pdbx_strand_id
1 'polypeptide(L)'
;ERAAMEDLRGRLASWDGPRDDESLQTMVFAVGKEHGFEPLRAWFKALYEVLLGASDGPRFGGFVALYGVEETVALLDRGLRGDLVA
;
A
#
# COMPACT_ATOMS: atom_id res chain seq x y z
N GLU A 1 4.52 -8.04 -7.74
CA GLU A 1 4.09 -6.91 -6.89
C GLU A 1 3.59 -5.68 -7.66
N ARG A 2 4.21 -5.25 -8.77
CA ARG A 2 3.77 -4.07 -9.54
C ARG A 2 2.26 -3.99 -9.80
N ALA A 3 1.64 -5.05 -10.34
CA ALA A 3 0.20 -5.07 -10.61
C ALA A 3 -0.66 -4.87 -9.35
N ALA A 4 -0.25 -5.42 -8.21
CA ALA A 4 -0.93 -5.24 -6.94
C ALA A 4 -0.78 -3.81 -6.40
N MET A 5 0.39 -3.19 -6.61
CA MET A 5 0.63 -1.80 -6.24
C MET A 5 -0.16 -0.82 -7.12
N GLU A 6 -0.30 -1.10 -8.41
CA GLU A 6 -1.15 -0.33 -9.33
C GLU A 6 -2.63 -0.43 -8.94
N ASP A 7 -3.10 -1.61 -8.56
CA ASP A 7 -4.46 -1.81 -8.04
C ASP A 7 -4.69 -1.08 -6.71
N LEU A 8 -3.78 -1.24 -5.74
CA LEU A 8 -3.83 -0.51 -4.48
C LEU A 8 -3.91 1.00 -4.70
N ARG A 9 -3.06 1.53 -5.58
CA ARG A 9 -3.05 2.93 -5.98
C ARG A 9 -4.40 3.35 -6.57
N GLY A 10 -4.97 2.54 -7.46
CA GLY A 10 -6.28 2.78 -8.06
C GLY A 10 -7.39 2.85 -7.01
N ARG A 11 -7.47 1.86 -6.11
CA ARG A 11 -8.48 1.80 -5.04
C ARG A 11 -8.36 2.94 -4.06
N LEU A 12 -7.14 3.34 -3.68
CA LEU A 12 -6.92 4.50 -2.82
C LEU A 12 -7.33 5.81 -3.51
N ALA A 13 -7.01 5.97 -4.79
CA ALA A 13 -7.37 7.17 -5.55
C ALA A 13 -8.89 7.34 -5.73
N SER A 14 -9.64 6.24 -5.77
CA SER A 14 -11.11 6.24 -5.82
C SER A 14 -11.77 6.01 -4.45
N TRP A 15 -11.02 6.08 -3.35
CA TRP A 15 -11.54 5.74 -2.02
C TRP A 15 -12.49 6.81 -1.48
N ASP A 16 -13.75 6.43 -1.31
CA ASP A 16 -14.82 7.24 -0.71
C ASP A 16 -15.26 6.75 0.68
N GLY A 17 -14.67 5.65 1.16
CA GLY A 17 -14.95 5.07 2.47
C GLY A 17 -14.24 5.78 3.65
N PRO A 18 -14.41 5.24 4.88
CA PRO A 18 -13.74 5.75 6.05
C PRO A 18 -12.21 5.74 5.91
N ARG A 19 -11.55 6.79 6.41
CA ARG A 19 -10.08 6.94 6.36
C ARG A 19 -9.40 6.53 7.67
N ASP A 20 -9.98 5.56 8.37
CA ASP A 20 -9.40 4.94 9.56
C ASP A 20 -8.53 3.72 9.23
N ASP A 21 -7.68 3.33 10.19
CA ASP A 21 -6.76 2.19 10.06
C ASP A 21 -7.49 0.88 9.71
N GLU A 22 -8.67 0.62 10.29
CA GLU A 22 -9.38 -0.63 10.08
C GLU A 22 -9.86 -0.79 8.64
N SER A 23 -10.53 0.24 8.13
CA SER A 23 -11.11 0.27 6.79
C SER A 23 -10.02 0.24 5.71
N LEU A 24 -8.98 1.07 5.86
CA LEU A 24 -7.87 1.13 4.92
C LEU A 24 -7.05 -0.15 4.91
N GLN A 25 -6.76 -0.72 6.10
CA GLN A 25 -6.03 -1.98 6.17
C GLN A 25 -6.82 -3.12 5.52
N THR A 26 -8.15 -3.17 5.71
CA THR A 26 -9.00 -4.19 5.09
C THR A 26 -8.90 -4.14 3.57
N MET A 27 -8.95 -2.94 2.98
CA MET A 27 -8.75 -2.76 1.55
C MET A 27 -7.35 -3.20 1.09
N VAL A 28 -6.29 -2.82 1.81
CA VAL A 28 -4.90 -3.23 1.48
C VAL A 28 -4.73 -4.76 1.55
N PHE A 29 -5.39 -5.41 2.52
CA PHE A 29 -5.43 -6.87 2.63
C PHE A 29 -6.13 -7.53 1.45
N ALA A 30 -7.27 -6.97 1.02
CA ALA A 30 -8.04 -7.47 -0.11
C ALA A 30 -7.18 -7.48 -1.39
N VAL A 31 -6.47 -6.38 -1.67
CA VAL A 31 -5.52 -6.31 -2.80
C VAL A 31 -4.47 -7.43 -2.72
N GLY A 32 -3.81 -7.61 -1.57
CA GLY A 32 -2.82 -8.67 -1.41
C GLY A 32 -3.38 -10.07 -1.71
N LYS A 33 -4.59 -10.37 -1.24
CA LYS A 33 -5.26 -11.66 -1.49
C LYS A 33 -5.65 -11.84 -2.95
N GLU A 34 -6.26 -10.83 -3.56
CA GLU A 34 -6.74 -10.88 -4.94
C GLU A 34 -5.59 -11.03 -5.95
N HIS A 35 -4.39 -10.54 -5.60
CA HIS A 35 -3.17 -10.72 -6.38
C HIS A 35 -2.36 -11.98 -6.01
N GLY A 36 -2.93 -12.88 -5.19
CA GLY A 36 -2.36 -14.21 -4.93
C GLY A 36 -1.16 -14.24 -4.00
N PHE A 37 -0.96 -13.23 -3.14
CA PHE A 37 0.14 -13.26 -2.18
C PHE A 37 -0.13 -14.25 -1.05
N GLU A 38 0.57 -15.39 -1.09
CA GLU A 38 0.56 -16.41 -0.03
C GLU A 38 2.00 -16.79 0.36
N PRO A 39 2.44 -16.53 1.61
CA PRO A 39 1.72 -15.84 2.67
C PRO A 39 1.59 -14.34 2.41
N LEU A 40 0.52 -13.71 2.93
CA LEU A 40 0.28 -12.26 2.82
C LEU A 40 1.39 -11.38 3.40
N ARG A 41 2.28 -11.94 4.23
CA ARG A 41 3.46 -11.23 4.71
C ARG A 41 4.35 -10.73 3.56
N ALA A 42 4.42 -11.49 2.46
CA ALA A 42 5.19 -11.09 1.28
C ALA A 42 4.64 -9.82 0.63
N TRP A 43 3.31 -9.61 0.67
CA TRP A 43 2.68 -8.39 0.17
C TRP A 43 3.10 -7.15 0.97
N PHE A 44 2.98 -7.21 2.30
CA PHE A 44 3.38 -6.10 3.15
C PHE A 44 4.87 -5.82 3.07
N LYS A 45 5.70 -6.87 3.00
CA LYS A 45 7.14 -6.72 2.80
C LYS A 45 7.45 -5.95 1.50
N ALA A 46 6.81 -6.32 0.39
CA ALA A 46 6.97 -5.60 -0.88
C ALA A 46 6.57 -4.12 -0.78
N LEU A 47 5.45 -3.82 -0.10
CA LEU A 47 5.05 -2.42 0.16
C LEU A 47 6.13 -1.65 0.93
N TYR A 48 6.69 -2.23 1.99
CA TYR A 48 7.73 -1.56 2.78
C TYR A 48 9.04 -1.41 2.03
N GLU A 49 9.46 -2.43 1.28
CA GLU A 49 10.72 -2.40 0.53
C GLU A 49 10.64 -1.36 -0.59
N VAL A 50 9.54 -1.31 -1.33
CA VAL A 50 9.38 -0.38 -2.46
C VAL A 50 9.12 1.04 -1.99
N LEU A 51 8.27 1.24 -0.96
CA LEU A 51 7.81 2.59 -0.59
C LEU A 51 8.67 3.27 0.47
N LEU A 52 9.34 2.48 1.31
CA LEU A 52 9.99 2.98 2.53
C LEU A 52 11.44 2.48 2.68
N GLY A 53 11.94 1.63 1.78
CA GLY A 53 13.29 1.07 1.87
C GLY A 53 13.51 0.17 3.08
N ALA A 54 12.42 -0.35 3.67
CA ALA A 54 12.44 -1.17 4.89
C ALA A 54 11.86 -2.56 4.62
N SER A 55 12.28 -3.57 5.38
CA SER A 55 11.76 -4.94 5.23
C SER A 55 10.50 -5.21 6.06
N ASP A 56 10.19 -4.33 7.00
CA ASP A 56 8.96 -4.31 7.77
C ASP A 56 8.54 -2.87 8.11
N GLY A 57 7.40 -2.76 8.79
CA GLY A 57 6.90 -1.51 9.30
C GLY A 57 5.64 -1.71 10.14
N PRO A 58 4.95 -0.63 10.52
CA PRO A 58 3.70 -0.70 11.26
C PRO A 58 2.58 -1.39 10.45
N ARG A 59 1.34 -1.29 10.90
CA ARG A 59 0.19 -1.69 10.07
C ARG A 59 0.02 -0.68 8.93
N PHE A 60 -0.06 -1.15 7.68
CA PHE A 60 -0.05 -0.26 6.52
C PHE A 60 -1.28 0.66 6.46
N GLY A 61 -2.47 0.17 6.84
CA GLY A 61 -3.69 0.98 6.94
C GLY A 61 -3.53 2.14 7.91
N GLY A 62 -2.94 1.90 9.08
CA GLY A 62 -2.61 2.95 10.05
C GLY A 62 -1.59 3.96 9.52
N PHE A 63 -0.60 3.49 8.74
CA PHE A 63 0.28 4.39 8.00
C PHE A 63 -0.51 5.28 7.02
N VAL A 64 -1.40 4.71 6.20
CA VAL A 64 -2.22 5.50 5.25
C VAL A 64 -3.14 6.48 5.98
N ALA A 65 -3.74 6.09 7.11
CA ALA A 65 -4.62 6.95 7.90
C ALA A 65 -3.89 8.16 8.48
N LEU A 66 -2.62 8.00 8.88
CA LEU A 66 -1.80 9.06 9.45
C LEU A 66 -1.08 9.90 8.38
N TYR A 67 -0.57 9.25 7.34
CA TYR A 67 0.19 9.90 6.27
C TYR A 67 -0.71 10.61 5.26
N GLY A 68 -1.93 10.08 5.07
CA GLY A 68 -2.92 10.60 4.14
C GLY A 68 -3.06 9.73 2.88
N VAL A 69 -4.30 9.63 2.39
CA VAL A 69 -4.64 8.80 1.22
C VAL A 69 -4.01 9.37 -0.06
N GLU A 70 -4.10 10.68 -0.25
CA GLU A 70 -3.57 11.36 -1.44
C GLU A 70 -2.04 11.30 -1.47
N GLU A 71 -1.41 11.51 -0.32
CA GLU A 71 0.03 11.38 -0.10
C GLU A 71 0.50 9.95 -0.34
N THR A 72 -0.27 8.95 0.10
CA THR A 72 0.03 7.54 -0.19
C THR A 72 -0.09 7.23 -1.68
N VAL A 73 -1.09 7.76 -2.38
CA VAL A 73 -1.22 7.62 -3.84
C VAL A 73 0.00 8.22 -4.54
N ALA A 74 0.44 9.41 -4.13
CA ALA A 74 1.64 10.04 -4.67
C ALA A 74 2.92 9.23 -4.37
N LEU A 75 3.02 8.64 -3.16
CA LEU A 75 4.12 7.75 -2.79
C LEU A 75 4.14 6.47 -3.64
N LEU A 76 2.98 5.85 -3.87
CA LEU A 76 2.83 4.71 -4.76
C LEU A 76 3.23 5.05 -6.20
N ASP A 77 2.79 6.20 -6.71
CA ASP A 77 3.16 6.68 -8.05
C ASP A 77 4.69 6.86 -8.18
N ARG A 78 5.37 7.37 -7.15
CA ARG A 78 6.83 7.47 -7.11
C ARG A 78 7.50 6.10 -7.03
N GLY A 79 7.01 5.21 -6.17
CA GLY A 79 7.54 3.85 -6.02
C GLY A 79 7.41 3.03 -7.31
N LEU A 80 6.27 3.13 -8.00
CA LEU A 80 6.03 2.47 -9.28
C LEU A 80 6.97 2.95 -10.39
N ARG A 81 7.43 4.21 -10.34
CA ARG A 81 8.44 4.75 -11.28
C ARG A 81 9.88 4.41 -10.90
N GLY A 82 10.12 3.95 -9.67
CA GLY A 82 11.47 3.75 -9.14
C GLY A 82 12.14 5.05 -8.67
N ASP A 83 11.37 6.10 -8.39
CA ASP A 83 11.87 7.42 -7.98
C ASP A 83 12.20 7.48 -6.46
N LEU A 84 11.96 6.39 -5.73
CA LEU A 84 12.28 6.27 -4.32
C LEU A 84 13.71 5.73 -4.23
N VAL A 85 14.65 6.66 -4.04
CA VAL A 85 16.08 6.38 -3.92
C VAL A 85 16.31 5.51 -2.68
N ALA A 86 17.08 4.44 -2.85
CA ALA A 86 17.64 3.64 -1.74
C ALA A 86 18.89 4.32 -1.16
#